data_AF-A0A699YRV4-F1
#
_entry.id   AF-A0A699YRV4-F1
#
_cell.length_a   1.000
_cell.length_b   1.000
_cell.length_c   1.000
_cell.angle_alpha   90.00
_cell.angle_beta   90.00
_cell.angle_gamma   90.00
#
_symmetry.space_group_name_H-M   'P 1'
#
loop_
_entity.id
_entity.type
_entity.pdbx_description
1 polymer ?
#
loop_
_entity_poly.entity_id
_entity_poly.type
_entity_poly.pdbx_seq_one_letter_code
_entity_poly.pdbx_strand_id
1 'polypeptide(L)'
;MLKRNYDWDSTQVQDPAQHRFGLTDKDSYREGVRKALQPGLDQSLPAAKAVITKLHEDHKLTNVDQLGAVKKLGTGDRGLGPDHAYGMPSLKAGMREPGVDELFKLNLTLEQQQPDADLGKSLREGYRNIAPEGRTFGVPSIRTDIPKPAKASVSNMANYGNEPDAFQLLRPPRSVVQGVGEQHYLQLRGKEEVRSIAREAEIVLSDEEFNTLWN
;
A
#
# COMPACT_ATOMS: atom_id res chain seq x y z
N MET A 1 -113.93 69.35 -20.96
CA MET A 1 -112.48 69.13 -20.76
C MET A 1 -111.74 70.35 -21.25
N LEU A 2 -110.96 71.04 -20.39
CA LEU A 2 -110.13 72.18 -20.82
C LEU A 2 -109.02 71.68 -21.75
N LYS A 3 -109.16 71.89 -23.06
CA LYS A 3 -108.05 71.75 -24.01
C LYS A 3 -107.24 73.05 -23.98
N ARG A 4 -106.06 73.00 -23.36
CA ARG A 4 -105.06 74.05 -23.46
C ARG A 4 -104.28 73.75 -24.74
N ASN A 5 -104.27 74.67 -25.71
CA ASN A 5 -103.63 74.52 -27.02
C ASN A 5 -102.09 74.46 -26.89
N TYR A 6 -101.57 73.46 -26.18
CA TYR A 6 -100.14 73.21 -26.07
C TYR A 6 -99.62 72.62 -27.38
N ASP A 7 -98.51 73.17 -27.86
CA ASP A 7 -97.78 72.68 -29.02
C ASP A 7 -96.85 71.55 -28.58
N TRP A 8 -97.38 70.32 -28.60
CA TRP A 8 -96.65 69.13 -28.19
C TRP A 8 -95.57 68.71 -29.19
N ASP A 9 -95.69 69.10 -30.47
CA ASP A 9 -94.73 68.79 -31.52
C ASP A 9 -93.38 69.51 -31.30
N SER A 10 -93.39 70.64 -30.58
CA SER A 10 -92.18 71.35 -30.16
C SER A 10 -91.37 70.62 -29.06
N THR A 11 -91.93 69.56 -28.47
CA THR A 11 -91.30 68.80 -27.39
C THR A 11 -90.86 67.41 -27.85
N GLN A 12 -89.96 66.75 -27.12
CA GLN A 12 -89.55 65.35 -27.41
C GLN A 12 -90.64 64.31 -27.11
N VAL A 13 -91.86 64.74 -26.75
CA VAL A 13 -92.99 63.88 -26.41
C VAL A 13 -93.87 63.70 -27.65
N GLN A 14 -93.71 62.58 -28.35
CA GLN A 14 -94.44 62.28 -29.59
C GLN A 14 -95.96 62.07 -29.39
N ASP A 15 -96.41 61.59 -28.22
CA ASP A 15 -97.83 61.48 -27.89
C ASP A 15 -98.06 61.69 -26.37
N PRO A 16 -98.73 62.77 -25.95
CA PRO A 16 -99.02 63.05 -24.54
C PRO A 16 -99.93 62.02 -23.87
N ALA A 17 -100.71 61.25 -24.64
CA ALA A 17 -101.60 60.24 -24.07
C ALA A 17 -100.86 58.93 -23.74
N GLN A 18 -99.77 58.61 -24.45
CA GLN A 18 -98.99 57.39 -24.22
C GLN A 18 -97.70 57.63 -23.43
N HIS A 19 -97.19 58.86 -23.42
CA HIS A 19 -95.99 59.19 -22.67
C HIS A 19 -96.26 59.24 -21.15
N ARG A 20 -95.49 58.46 -20.38
CA ARG A 20 -95.53 58.55 -18.91
C ARG A 20 -94.66 59.69 -18.44
N PHE A 21 -95.30 60.75 -17.95
CA PHE A 21 -94.62 61.90 -17.37
C PHE A 21 -93.99 61.59 -16.00
N GLY A 22 -92.86 62.23 -15.72
CA GLY A 22 -92.05 62.03 -14.51
C GLY A 22 -90.59 61.75 -14.82
N LEU A 23 -89.69 61.95 -13.86
CA LEU A 23 -88.27 61.64 -14.03
C LEU A 23 -88.08 60.13 -13.92
N THR A 24 -87.75 59.47 -15.02
CA THR A 24 -87.33 58.07 -15.04
C THR A 24 -85.83 58.00 -15.17
N ASP A 25 -85.19 57.22 -14.29
CA ASP A 25 -83.76 56.96 -14.40
C ASP A 25 -83.48 56.21 -15.71
N LYS A 26 -82.61 56.78 -16.55
CA LYS A 26 -82.33 56.25 -17.89
C LYS A 26 -81.43 55.01 -17.80
N ASP A 27 -80.68 54.87 -16.72
CA ASP A 27 -79.82 53.72 -16.46
C ASP A 27 -80.49 52.76 -15.49
N SER A 28 -81.45 51.98 -15.99
CA SER A 28 -81.89 50.80 -15.26
C SER A 28 -80.71 49.82 -15.19
N TYR A 29 -79.97 49.79 -14.08
CA TYR A 29 -78.96 48.77 -13.77
C TYR A 29 -79.65 47.40 -13.70
N ARG A 30 -79.88 46.78 -14.86
CA ARG A 30 -80.40 45.42 -14.95
C ARG A 30 -79.36 44.50 -14.28
N GLU A 31 -79.82 43.80 -13.25
CA GLU A 31 -79.07 42.79 -12.48
C GLU A 31 -77.95 43.32 -11.57
N GLY A 32 -78.11 44.52 -10.99
CA GLY A 32 -77.09 45.18 -10.17
C GLY A 32 -76.40 44.31 -9.11
N VAL A 33 -77.16 43.66 -8.21
CA VAL A 33 -76.58 42.85 -7.11
C VAL A 33 -75.93 41.56 -7.62
N ARG A 34 -76.48 40.95 -8.67
CA ARG A 34 -75.94 39.72 -9.27
C ARG A 34 -74.52 39.95 -9.80
N LYS A 35 -74.31 41.08 -10.49
CA LYS A 35 -72.99 41.50 -10.99
C LYS A 35 -72.00 41.78 -9.86
N ALA A 36 -72.46 42.36 -8.75
CA ALA A 36 -71.61 42.60 -7.57
C ALA A 36 -71.17 41.31 -6.86
N LEU A 37 -72.02 40.29 -6.80
CA LEU A 37 -71.68 38.99 -6.20
C LEU A 37 -70.74 38.14 -7.07
N GLN A 38 -70.84 38.29 -8.40
CA GLN A 38 -70.06 37.52 -9.38
C GLN A 38 -69.33 38.46 -10.34
N PRO A 39 -68.28 39.18 -9.88
CA PRO A 39 -67.59 40.17 -10.69
C PRO A 39 -66.89 39.55 -11.93
N GLY A 40 -66.60 38.25 -11.92
CA GLY A 40 -66.00 37.56 -13.08
C GLY A 40 -66.92 37.42 -14.30
N LEU A 41 -68.24 37.65 -14.16
CA LEU A 41 -69.18 37.64 -15.27
C LEU A 41 -69.36 39.04 -15.91
N ASP A 42 -68.82 40.08 -15.28
CA ASP A 42 -68.96 41.45 -15.74
C ASP A 42 -67.90 41.77 -16.80
N GLN A 43 -68.34 41.96 -18.04
CA GLN A 43 -67.46 42.29 -19.17
C GLN A 43 -66.92 43.73 -19.11
N SER A 44 -67.53 44.59 -18.29
CA SER A 44 -67.07 45.97 -18.11
C SER A 44 -65.85 46.07 -17.19
N LEU A 45 -65.65 45.07 -16.32
CA LEU A 45 -64.45 44.97 -15.50
C LEU A 45 -63.31 44.46 -16.38
N PRO A 46 -62.14 45.14 -16.38
CA PRO A 46 -61.01 44.67 -17.13
C PRO A 46 -60.59 43.30 -16.58
N ALA A 47 -60.60 42.29 -17.44
CA ALA A 47 -59.91 41.04 -17.15
C ALA A 47 -58.46 41.36 -16.78
N ALA A 48 -57.88 40.58 -15.87
CA ALA A 48 -56.50 40.77 -15.46
C ALA A 48 -55.61 40.92 -16.71
N LYS A 49 -54.87 42.03 -16.80
CA LYS A 49 -54.05 42.35 -17.99
C LYS A 49 -53.12 41.17 -18.26
N ALA A 50 -53.26 40.57 -19.44
CA ALA A 50 -52.49 39.39 -19.83
C ALA A 50 -50.99 39.68 -20.07
N VAL A 51 -50.63 40.96 -20.24
CA VAL A 51 -49.25 41.39 -20.47
C VAL A 51 -48.87 42.41 -19.41
N ILE A 52 -47.88 42.04 -18.60
CA ILE A 52 -47.30 42.87 -17.54
C ILE A 52 -45.79 42.98 -17.79
N THR A 53 -45.13 43.96 -17.19
CA THR A 53 -43.67 44.09 -17.30
C THR A 53 -42.97 42.92 -16.61
N LYS A 54 -41.93 42.37 -17.26
CA LYS A 54 -41.13 41.26 -16.72
C LYS A 54 -40.63 41.53 -15.29
N LEU A 55 -40.14 42.74 -15.03
CA LEU A 55 -39.65 43.16 -13.71
C LEU A 55 -40.71 42.98 -12.61
N HIS A 56 -41.97 43.31 -12.91
CA HIS A 56 -43.06 43.17 -11.95
C HIS A 56 -43.41 41.71 -11.71
N GLU A 57 -43.40 40.87 -12.76
CA GLU A 57 -43.65 39.43 -12.62
C GLU A 57 -42.55 38.73 -11.83
N ASP A 58 -41.28 39.02 -12.10
CA ASP A 58 -40.13 38.45 -11.38
C ASP A 58 -40.17 38.85 -9.87
N HIS A 59 -40.53 40.11 -9.58
CA HIS A 59 -40.74 40.58 -8.21
C HIS A 59 -41.90 39.84 -7.53
N LYS A 60 -43.01 39.63 -8.25
CA LYS A 60 -44.18 38.90 -7.74
C LYS A 60 -43.85 37.45 -7.40
N LEU A 61 -43.04 36.77 -8.22
CA LEU A 61 -42.65 35.36 -8.01
C LEU A 61 -41.86 35.12 -6.72
N THR A 62 -41.14 36.13 -6.23
CA THR A 62 -40.34 36.03 -5.00
C THR A 62 -41.13 36.53 -3.78
N ASN A 63 -41.98 37.54 -3.97
CA ASN A 63 -42.67 38.20 -2.86
C ASN A 63 -44.05 37.64 -2.51
N VAL A 64 -44.73 36.95 -3.44
CA VAL A 64 -46.05 36.36 -3.20
C VAL A 64 -45.89 34.88 -2.85
N ASP A 65 -46.47 34.48 -1.71
CA ASP A 65 -46.51 33.09 -1.29
C ASP A 65 -47.53 32.30 -2.12
N GLN A 66 -47.13 31.10 -2.57
CA GLN A 66 -47.96 30.20 -3.36
C GLN A 66 -48.43 29.03 -2.49
N LEU A 67 -49.67 28.59 -2.69
CA LEU A 67 -50.20 27.44 -1.96
C LEU A 67 -49.47 26.15 -2.37
N GLY A 68 -48.98 25.38 -1.39
CA GLY A 68 -48.31 24.10 -1.62
C GLY A 68 -46.85 24.18 -2.06
N ALA A 69 -46.32 25.38 -2.30
CA ALA A 69 -44.90 25.60 -2.60
C ALA A 69 -44.20 26.29 -1.44
N VAL A 70 -42.92 25.98 -1.23
CA VAL A 70 -42.08 26.70 -0.27
C VAL A 70 -41.74 28.09 -0.84
N LYS A 71 -41.64 29.08 0.04
CA LYS A 71 -41.30 30.46 -0.33
C LYS A 71 -39.99 30.53 -1.12
N LYS A 72 -40.04 31.16 -2.28
CA LYS A 72 -38.86 31.42 -3.11
C LYS A 72 -38.11 32.62 -2.54
N LEU A 73 -36.85 32.45 -2.17
CA LEU A 73 -36.01 33.51 -1.60
C LEU A 73 -35.07 34.17 -2.61
N GLY A 74 -35.17 33.83 -3.90
CA GLY A 74 -34.35 34.45 -4.95
C GLY A 74 -32.89 33.95 -4.99
N THR A 75 -32.64 32.66 -4.79
CA THR A 75 -31.28 32.10 -4.74
C THR A 75 -30.62 31.87 -6.10
N GLY A 76 -31.30 32.19 -7.21
CA GLY A 76 -30.84 31.89 -8.57
C GLY A 76 -30.63 30.39 -8.83
N ASP A 77 -30.17 30.06 -10.04
CA ASP A 77 -29.69 28.71 -10.34
C ASP A 77 -28.22 28.57 -9.90
N ARG A 78 -27.95 27.58 -9.05
CA ARG A 78 -26.61 27.30 -8.52
C ARG A 78 -25.92 26.14 -9.24
N GLY A 79 -26.54 25.57 -10.28
CA GLY A 79 -25.98 24.45 -11.05
C GLY A 79 -25.90 23.14 -10.26
N LEU A 80 -26.71 23.00 -9.19
CA LEU A 80 -26.78 21.79 -8.38
C LEU A 80 -27.84 20.85 -8.96
N GLY A 81 -27.47 19.59 -9.19
CA GLY A 81 -28.41 18.56 -9.65
C GLY A 81 -29.48 18.21 -8.60
N PRO A 82 -30.59 17.58 -9.00
CA PRO A 82 -31.65 17.16 -8.08
C PRO A 82 -31.17 16.13 -7.04
N ASP A 83 -30.15 15.33 -7.38
CA ASP A 83 -29.56 14.31 -6.51
C ASP A 83 -28.48 14.87 -5.56
N HIS A 84 -28.23 16.17 -5.58
CA HIS A 84 -27.22 16.79 -4.72
C HIS A 84 -27.69 16.79 -3.26
N ALA A 85 -26.94 16.10 -2.40
CA ALA A 85 -27.12 16.17 -0.96
C ALA A 85 -26.41 17.42 -0.40
N TYR A 86 -27.20 18.31 0.22
CA TYR A 86 -26.67 19.48 0.94
C TYR A 86 -26.02 19.06 2.27
N GLY A 87 -25.00 19.80 2.71
CA GLY A 87 -24.29 19.57 3.97
C GLY A 87 -22.77 19.43 3.76
N MET A 88 -22.05 19.09 4.84
CA MET A 88 -20.62 18.77 4.77
C MET A 88 -20.44 17.26 4.99
N PRO A 89 -19.83 16.53 4.04
CA PRO A 89 -19.54 15.11 4.24
C PRO A 89 -18.45 14.94 5.32
N SER A 90 -18.48 13.82 6.03
CA SER A 90 -17.48 13.48 7.05
C SER A 90 -16.08 13.33 6.44
N LEU A 91 -16.00 12.80 5.22
CA LEU A 91 -14.78 12.67 4.44
C LEU A 91 -14.83 13.61 3.24
N LYS A 92 -13.73 14.35 3.04
CA LYS A 92 -13.58 15.17 1.83
C LYS A 92 -13.36 14.26 0.62
N ALA A 93 -13.98 14.62 -0.50
CA ALA A 93 -13.83 13.88 -1.74
C ALA A 93 -12.34 13.74 -2.12
N GLY A 94 -11.92 12.52 -2.46
CA GLY A 94 -10.54 12.20 -2.85
C GLY A 94 -9.57 11.93 -1.69
N MET A 95 -9.97 12.16 -0.43
CA MET A 95 -9.13 11.88 0.74
C MET A 95 -9.61 10.60 1.43
N ARG A 96 -9.35 9.44 0.81
CA ARG A 96 -9.62 8.14 1.44
C ARG A 96 -8.45 7.79 2.36
N GLU A 97 -8.69 7.82 3.65
CA GLU A 97 -7.75 7.28 4.63
C GLU A 97 -7.73 5.74 4.55
N PRO A 98 -6.57 5.11 4.75
CA PRO A 98 -6.46 3.67 4.76
C PRO A 98 -7.28 3.09 5.91
N GLY A 99 -7.91 1.95 5.66
CA GLY A 99 -8.68 1.24 6.69
C GLY A 99 -7.76 0.57 7.72
N VAL A 100 -8.33 0.16 8.85
CA VAL A 100 -7.60 -0.55 9.92
C VAL A 100 -6.90 -1.82 9.41
N ASP A 101 -7.54 -2.56 8.50
CA ASP A 101 -6.96 -3.77 7.89
C ASP A 101 -5.69 -3.48 7.08
N GLU A 102 -5.69 -2.39 6.31
CA GLU A 102 -4.53 -1.95 5.52
C GLU A 102 -3.38 -1.49 6.42
N LEU A 103 -3.70 -0.85 7.55
CA LEU A 103 -2.73 -0.44 8.56
C LEU A 103 -2.09 -1.63 9.28
N PHE A 104 -2.85 -2.69 9.57
CA PHE A 104 -2.31 -3.89 10.21
C PHE A 104 -1.42 -4.69 9.28
N LYS A 105 -1.80 -4.80 8.01
CA LYS A 105 -1.09 -5.64 7.05
C LYS A 105 0.25 -5.08 6.61
N LEU A 106 0.49 -3.77 6.83
CA LEU A 106 1.70 -3.01 6.50
C LEU A 106 2.32 -3.49 5.19
N ASN A 107 2.16 -2.74 4.08
CA ASN A 107 2.66 -3.11 2.75
C ASN A 107 4.21 -3.19 2.68
N LEU A 108 4.79 -4.16 3.39
CA LEU A 108 6.21 -4.44 3.57
C LEU A 108 6.69 -5.25 2.37
N THR A 109 7.90 -4.97 1.93
CA THR A 109 8.54 -5.76 0.87
C THR A 109 8.89 -7.16 1.39
N LEU A 110 9.09 -8.12 0.48
CA LEU A 110 9.49 -9.48 0.84
C LEU A 110 10.76 -9.51 1.69
N GLU A 111 11.69 -8.58 1.48
CA GLU A 111 12.93 -8.46 2.25
C GLU A 111 12.67 -8.04 3.70
N GLN A 112 11.74 -7.11 3.94
CA GLN A 112 11.37 -6.65 5.28
C GLN A 112 10.55 -7.69 6.05
N GLN A 113 9.90 -8.61 5.33
CA GLN A 113 9.20 -9.75 5.93
C GLN A 113 10.14 -10.88 6.34
N GLN A 114 11.37 -10.91 5.82
CA GLN A 114 12.33 -11.95 6.20
C GLN A 114 12.79 -11.76 7.65
N PRO A 115 13.08 -12.88 8.35
CA PRO A 115 13.67 -12.81 9.67
C PRO A 115 15.08 -12.18 9.63
N ASP A 116 15.48 -11.59 10.76
CA ASP A 116 16.79 -10.97 10.91
C ASP A 116 17.93 -11.98 10.66
N ALA A 117 18.99 -11.50 10.00
CA ALA A 117 20.07 -12.37 9.53
C ALA A 117 20.98 -12.94 10.63
N ASP A 118 20.96 -12.37 11.83
CA ASP A 118 21.77 -12.79 12.99
C ASP A 118 21.05 -13.79 13.89
N LEU A 119 19.81 -14.16 13.56
CA LEU A 119 19.08 -15.20 14.28
C LEU A 119 19.82 -16.54 14.18
N GLY A 120 20.23 -17.06 15.33
CA GLY A 120 20.91 -18.35 15.46
C GLY A 120 22.39 -18.36 15.04
N LYS A 121 22.99 -17.22 14.67
CA LYS A 121 24.41 -17.14 14.31
C LYS A 121 25.03 -15.78 14.61
N SER A 122 26.28 -15.80 15.03
CA SER A 122 27.10 -14.59 15.15
C SER A 122 27.51 -14.07 13.77
N LEU A 123 27.04 -12.86 13.41
CA LEU A 123 27.54 -12.11 12.25
C LEU A 123 28.72 -11.20 12.58
N ARG A 124 29.06 -11.06 13.87
CA ARG A 124 30.18 -10.23 14.35
C ARG A 124 31.52 -10.77 13.83
N GLU A 125 32.31 -9.89 13.22
CA GLU A 125 33.66 -10.21 12.77
C GLU A 125 34.51 -10.74 13.92
N GLY A 126 35.27 -11.81 13.63
CA GLY A 126 36.05 -12.55 14.63
C GLY A 126 35.26 -13.63 15.39
N TYR A 127 33.92 -13.58 15.37
CA TYR A 127 33.06 -14.57 16.04
C TYR A 127 32.18 -15.36 15.07
N ARG A 128 32.29 -15.10 13.76
CA ARG A 128 31.50 -15.79 12.74
C ARG A 128 31.84 -17.28 12.74
N ASN A 129 30.82 -18.13 12.77
CA ASN A 129 30.99 -19.58 12.64
C ASN A 129 31.15 -19.97 11.15
N ILE A 130 32.22 -19.48 10.52
CA ILE A 130 32.57 -19.79 9.13
C ILE A 130 33.94 -20.47 9.17
N ALA A 131 33.96 -21.77 8.88
CA ALA A 131 35.13 -22.62 8.96
C ALA A 131 35.26 -23.49 7.70
N PRO A 132 36.48 -23.78 7.20
CA PRO A 132 36.66 -24.79 6.16
C PRO A 132 36.23 -26.16 6.68
N GLU A 133 35.46 -26.89 5.87
CA GLU A 133 35.00 -28.24 6.21
C GLU A 133 36.17 -29.21 6.33
N GLY A 134 36.11 -30.13 7.31
CA GLY A 134 37.08 -31.21 7.50
C GLY A 134 38.35 -30.86 8.29
N ARG A 135 38.55 -29.60 8.70
CA ARG A 135 39.64 -29.22 9.62
C ARG A 135 39.17 -29.27 11.06
N THR A 136 39.92 -29.96 11.91
CA THR A 136 39.76 -29.85 13.37
C THR A 136 40.50 -28.61 13.88
N PHE A 137 39.84 -27.77 14.67
CA PHE A 137 40.47 -26.64 15.34
C PHE A 137 41.05 -27.09 16.69
N GLY A 138 42.31 -26.73 16.93
CA GLY A 138 43.04 -27.08 18.15
C GLY A 138 44.51 -27.39 17.87
N VAL A 139 45.23 -27.80 18.91
CA VAL A 139 46.61 -28.30 18.82
C VAL A 139 46.57 -29.81 19.07
N PRO A 140 47.03 -30.66 18.13
CA PRO A 140 47.06 -32.09 18.34
C PRO A 140 48.07 -32.48 19.42
N SER A 141 47.80 -33.56 20.16
CA SER A 141 48.72 -34.06 21.20
C SER A 141 50.05 -34.54 20.64
N ILE A 142 50.04 -35.14 19.45
CA ILE A 142 51.25 -35.46 18.67
C ILE A 142 51.37 -34.40 17.57
N ARG A 143 52.47 -33.65 17.60
CA ARG A 143 52.68 -32.48 16.74
C ARG A 143 53.26 -32.83 15.38
N THR A 144 52.55 -33.69 14.63
CA THR A 144 52.88 -34.01 13.24
C THR A 144 52.56 -32.85 12.28
N ASP A 145 51.82 -31.84 12.76
CA ASP A 145 51.44 -30.63 12.02
C ASP A 145 52.62 -29.68 11.77
N ILE A 146 53.70 -29.79 12.57
CA ILE A 146 54.87 -28.92 12.47
C ILE A 146 56.15 -29.72 12.23
N PRO A 147 57.15 -29.11 11.56
CA PRO A 147 58.44 -29.76 11.35
C PRO A 147 59.15 -30.00 12.69
N LYS A 148 59.77 -31.17 12.81
CA LYS A 148 60.63 -31.51 13.95
C LYS A 148 61.84 -30.54 14.01
N PRO A 149 62.27 -30.12 15.21
CA PRO A 149 63.43 -29.24 15.36
C PRO A 149 64.71 -29.96 14.92
N ALA A 150 65.60 -29.24 14.21
CA ALA A 150 66.88 -29.80 13.74
C ALA A 150 67.81 -30.22 14.88
N LYS A 151 67.74 -29.52 16.03
CA LYS A 151 68.40 -29.89 17.28
C LYS A 151 67.34 -29.94 18.37
N ALA A 152 67.13 -31.12 18.95
CA ALA A 152 66.19 -31.28 20.04
C ALA A 152 66.70 -30.53 21.29
N SER A 153 65.80 -29.79 21.94
CA SER A 153 66.07 -29.23 23.27
C SER A 153 66.11 -30.35 24.31
N VAL A 154 66.96 -30.19 25.33
CA VAL A 154 67.00 -31.10 26.50
C VAL A 154 65.67 -31.09 27.25
N SER A 155 64.96 -29.96 27.24
CA SER A 155 63.67 -29.76 27.91
C SER A 155 62.46 -29.89 26.98
N ASN A 156 62.61 -30.57 25.84
CA ASN A 156 61.48 -30.76 24.93
C ASN A 156 60.43 -31.70 25.54
N MET A 157 59.19 -31.22 25.67
CA MET A 157 58.05 -31.99 26.21
C MET A 157 57.05 -32.44 25.13
N ALA A 158 57.26 -32.07 23.87
CA ALA A 158 56.34 -32.38 22.78
C ALA A 158 56.90 -33.49 21.88
N ASN A 159 56.03 -34.44 21.54
CA ASN A 159 56.31 -35.49 20.56
C ASN A 159 55.92 -35.02 19.15
N TYR A 160 56.79 -35.27 18.17
CA TYR A 160 56.64 -34.86 16.76
C TYR A 160 56.30 -36.02 15.81
N GLY A 161 55.88 -37.17 16.34
CA GLY A 161 55.56 -38.37 15.56
C GLY A 161 56.78 -39.22 15.18
N ASN A 162 57.91 -39.01 15.86
CA ASN A 162 59.18 -39.70 15.58
C ASN A 162 59.70 -40.52 16.78
N GLU A 163 58.97 -40.53 17.90
CA GLU A 163 59.33 -41.30 19.07
C GLU A 163 58.91 -42.78 18.90
N PRO A 164 59.74 -43.73 19.37
CA PRO A 164 59.41 -45.15 19.31
C PRO A 164 58.29 -45.49 20.29
N ASP A 165 57.56 -46.57 19.99
CA ASP A 165 56.56 -47.11 20.91
C ASP A 165 57.20 -47.66 22.20
N ALA A 166 56.42 -47.69 23.28
CA ALA A 166 56.84 -48.20 24.58
C ALA A 166 57.38 -49.63 24.52
N PHE A 167 56.77 -50.49 23.67
CA PHE A 167 57.24 -51.86 23.49
C PHE A 167 58.65 -51.93 22.90
N GLN A 168 58.97 -51.06 21.94
CA GLN A 168 60.28 -51.02 21.29
C GLN A 168 61.36 -50.47 22.21
N LEU A 169 61.02 -49.58 23.14
CA LEU A 169 61.94 -49.14 24.19
C LEU A 169 62.31 -50.27 25.16
N LEU A 170 61.35 -51.14 25.49
CA LEU A 170 61.59 -52.30 26.35
C LEU A 170 62.38 -53.41 25.63
N ARG A 171 62.26 -53.50 24.29
CA ARG A 171 62.91 -54.52 23.45
C ARG A 171 63.56 -53.88 22.22
N PRO A 172 64.67 -53.15 22.41
CA PRO A 172 65.31 -52.44 21.30
C PRO A 172 65.94 -53.44 20.31
N PRO A 173 65.94 -53.14 19.00
CA PRO A 173 66.69 -53.93 18.03
C PRO A 173 68.19 -53.80 18.29
N ARG A 174 68.95 -54.83 17.87
CA ARG A 174 70.41 -54.89 18.08
C ARG A 174 71.16 -53.68 17.51
N SER A 175 70.61 -53.07 16.47
CA SER A 175 71.14 -51.89 15.79
C SER A 175 71.18 -50.62 16.64
N VAL A 176 70.35 -50.53 17.69
CA VAL A 176 70.32 -49.36 18.58
C VAL A 176 71.65 -49.20 19.32
N VAL A 177 72.34 -50.31 19.61
CA VAL A 177 73.68 -50.29 20.21
C VAL A 177 74.69 -49.57 19.30
N GLN A 178 74.47 -49.59 17.99
CA GLN A 178 75.27 -48.90 16.99
C GLN A 178 74.74 -47.48 16.66
N GLY A 179 73.74 -46.99 17.40
CA GLY A 179 73.12 -45.68 17.17
C GLY A 179 72.07 -45.66 16.05
N VAL A 180 71.70 -46.81 15.49
CA VAL A 180 70.69 -46.90 14.42
C VAL A 180 69.32 -47.19 15.02
N GLY A 181 68.52 -46.13 15.18
CA GLY A 181 67.14 -46.18 15.66
C GLY A 181 66.08 -46.40 14.57
N GLU A 182 64.81 -46.49 14.99
CA GLU A 182 63.65 -46.79 14.15
C GLU A 182 63.47 -45.83 12.98
N GLN A 183 63.65 -44.54 13.24
CA GLN A 183 63.51 -43.48 12.23
C GLN A 183 64.41 -43.72 11.01
N HIS A 184 65.60 -44.33 11.19
CA HIS A 184 66.51 -44.60 10.09
C HIS A 184 66.07 -45.77 9.19
N TYR A 185 65.26 -46.68 9.74
CA TYR A 185 64.65 -47.79 9.00
C TYR A 185 63.39 -47.35 8.25
N LEU A 186 62.56 -46.51 8.87
CA LEU A 186 61.32 -45.99 8.27
C LEU A 186 61.55 -44.83 7.29
N GLN A 187 62.76 -44.26 7.27
CA GLN A 187 63.11 -43.20 6.35
C GLN A 187 62.99 -43.71 4.90
N LEU A 188 62.17 -43.02 4.10
CA LEU A 188 62.04 -43.29 2.68
C LEU A 188 63.40 -43.02 2.00
N ARG A 189 63.96 -44.05 1.33
CA ARG A 189 65.23 -43.97 0.60
C ARG A 189 65.00 -44.23 -0.88
N GLY A 190 65.88 -43.68 -1.72
CA GLY A 190 65.84 -43.91 -3.16
C GLY A 190 66.30 -45.33 -3.51
N LYS A 191 65.86 -45.85 -4.67
CA LYS A 191 66.25 -47.18 -5.16
C LYS A 191 67.77 -47.34 -5.27
N GLU A 192 68.46 -46.32 -5.76
CA GLU A 192 69.92 -46.31 -5.93
C GLU A 192 70.66 -46.33 -4.59
N GLU A 193 70.14 -45.58 -3.61
CA GLU A 193 70.69 -45.52 -2.24
C GLU A 193 70.52 -46.85 -1.51
N VAL A 194 69.36 -47.49 -1.63
CA VAL A 194 69.14 -48.83 -1.05
C VAL A 194 70.06 -49.86 -1.72
N ARG A 195 70.31 -49.73 -3.02
CA ARG A 195 71.24 -50.60 -3.75
C ARG A 195 72.69 -50.42 -3.30
N SER A 196 73.13 -49.19 -3.03
CA SER A 196 74.48 -48.96 -2.49
C SER A 196 74.62 -49.53 -1.08
N ILE A 197 73.62 -49.33 -0.23
CA ILE A 197 73.60 -49.91 1.13
C ILE A 197 73.70 -51.45 1.07
N ALA A 198 72.94 -52.11 0.19
CA ALA A 198 72.97 -53.56 0.05
C ALA A 198 74.35 -54.08 -0.40
N ARG A 199 75.01 -53.36 -1.31
CA ARG A 199 76.37 -53.70 -1.77
C ARG A 199 77.42 -53.52 -0.68
N GLU A 200 77.34 -52.42 0.07
CA GLU A 200 78.24 -52.16 1.20
C GLU A 200 78.03 -53.16 2.35
N ALA A 201 76.80 -53.65 2.53
CA ALA A 201 76.46 -54.69 3.49
C ALA A 201 76.83 -56.12 3.01
N GLU A 202 77.54 -56.25 1.89
CA GLU A 202 77.97 -57.53 1.29
C GLU A 202 76.80 -58.47 0.92
N ILE A 203 75.60 -57.93 0.70
CA ILE A 203 74.44 -58.70 0.24
C ILE A 203 74.52 -58.84 -1.28
N VAL A 204 74.86 -60.03 -1.76
CA VAL A 204 74.97 -60.34 -3.18
C VAL A 204 73.58 -60.57 -3.77
N LEU A 205 73.03 -59.57 -4.46
CA LEU A 205 71.78 -59.66 -5.22
C LEU A 205 72.07 -59.40 -6.69
N SER A 206 71.50 -60.21 -7.59
CA SER A 206 71.50 -59.89 -9.01
C SER A 206 70.58 -58.70 -9.31
N ASP A 207 70.79 -58.05 -10.45
CA ASP A 207 69.99 -56.89 -10.87
C ASP A 207 68.51 -57.25 -11.04
N GLU A 208 68.23 -58.46 -11.48
CA GLU A 208 66.87 -59.00 -11.62
C GLU A 208 66.24 -59.21 -10.25
N GLU A 209 66.92 -59.89 -9.32
CA GLU A 209 66.43 -60.11 -7.95
C GLU A 209 66.19 -58.80 -7.20
N PHE A 210 67.11 -57.85 -7.29
CA PHE A 210 66.95 -56.54 -6.66
C PHE A 210 65.74 -55.78 -7.22
N ASN A 211 65.52 -55.84 -8.54
CA ASN A 211 64.35 -55.21 -9.16
C ASN A 211 63.05 -55.91 -8.76
N THR A 212 63.05 -57.22 -8.56
CA THR A 212 61.87 -57.95 -8.06
C THR A 212 61.54 -57.65 -6.60
N LEU A 213 62.54 -57.42 -5.74
CA LEU A 213 62.32 -57.06 -4.33
C LEU A 213 61.87 -55.61 -4.15
N TRP A 214 62.20 -54.74 -5.12
CA TRP A 214 61.85 -53.33 -5.08
C TRP A 214 60.43 -53.04 -5.61
N ASN A 215 59.98 -53.79 -6.60
CA ASN A 215 58.67 -53.63 -7.23
C ASN A 215 57.55 -54.28 -6.41
#